data_AF-A0A1G7V052-F1
#
_entry.id   AF-A0A1G7V052-F1
#
_cell.length_a   1.000
_cell.length_b   1.000
_cell.length_c   1.000
_cell.angle_alpha   90.00
_cell.angle_beta   90.00
_cell.angle_gamma   90.00
#
_symmetry.space_group_name_H-M   'P 1'
#
loop_
_entity.id
_entity.type
_entity.pdbx_description
1 polymer ?
#
loop_
_entity_poly.entity_id
_entity_poly.type
_entity_poly.pdbx_seq_one_letter_code
_entity_poly.pdbx_strand_id
1 'polypeptide(L)'
;MNLQNRLNSLPLPASAIALLTALVLGTLDYQAAGWALFAAGVLAWVKLDSKQLLKSDRYGLPPALALLAYAALAGSNANIAVTFALAVHALVVFLILLSRHLSEDRTQVFSQQKGISQRI
;
A
#
# COMPACT_ATOMS: atom_id res chain seq x y z
N MET A 1 1.90 23.04 14.92
CA MET A 1 2.27 21.67 14.49
C MET A 1 1.58 21.36 13.17
N ASN A 2 2.34 21.00 12.14
CA ASN A 2 1.87 20.87 10.76
C ASN A 2 1.08 19.56 10.55
N LEU A 3 -0.04 19.60 9.82
CA LEU A 3 -0.99 18.48 9.67
C LEU A 3 -0.33 17.25 9.02
N GLN A 4 0.64 17.50 8.14
CA GLN A 4 1.45 16.47 7.48
C GLN A 4 2.31 15.66 8.48
N ASN A 5 2.81 16.28 9.55
CA ASN A 5 3.62 15.58 10.55
C ASN A 5 2.76 14.62 11.40
N ARG A 6 1.50 14.95 11.66
CA ARG A 6 0.58 14.03 12.37
C ARG A 6 0.15 12.84 11.52
N LEU A 7 0.01 13.03 10.21
CA LEU A 7 -0.32 11.93 9.29
C LEU A 7 0.86 10.97 9.12
N ASN A 8 2.09 11.49 9.13
CA ASN A 8 3.28 10.65 9.02
C ASN A 8 3.59 9.84 10.29
N SER A 9 3.08 10.24 11.46
CA SER A 9 3.22 9.49 12.72
C SER A 9 2.24 8.32 12.88
N LEU A 10 1.27 8.18 11.97
CA LEU A 10 0.39 7.01 11.96
C LEU A 10 1.16 5.76 11.54
N PRO A 11 0.83 4.59 12.13
CA PRO A 11 1.50 3.32 11.79
C PRO A 11 1.23 2.91 10.35
N LEU A 12 0.08 3.33 9.78
CA LEU A 12 -0.32 3.08 8.41
C LEU A 12 -0.72 4.38 7.71
N PRO A 13 -0.52 4.48 6.38
CA PRO A 13 -1.04 5.61 5.60
C PRO A 13 -2.55 5.75 5.76
N ALA A 14 -3.05 6.99 5.67
CA ALA A 14 -4.47 7.27 5.83
C ALA A 14 -5.33 6.52 4.79
N SER A 15 -4.82 6.34 3.56
CA SER A 15 -5.52 5.53 2.55
C SER A 15 -5.62 4.07 2.92
N ALA A 16 -4.56 3.49 3.50
CA ALA A 16 -4.54 2.10 3.92
C ALA A 16 -5.57 1.85 5.04
N ILE A 17 -5.67 2.77 6.00
CA ILE A 17 -6.68 2.71 7.07
C ILE A 17 -8.09 2.75 6.47
N ALA A 18 -8.37 3.71 5.57
CA ALA A 18 -9.69 3.83 4.95
C ALA A 18 -10.07 2.59 4.12
N LEU A 19 -9.14 2.05 3.33
CA LEU A 19 -9.35 0.85 2.52
C LEU A 19 -9.54 -0.41 3.38
N LEU A 20 -8.81 -0.53 4.48
CA LEU A 20 -8.97 -1.63 5.43
C LEU A 20 -10.33 -1.58 6.12
N THR A 21 -10.79 -0.39 6.52
CA THR A 21 -12.15 -0.22 7.05
C THR A 21 -13.20 -0.53 5.99
N ALA A 22 -12.99 -0.13 4.73
CA ALA A 22 -13.89 -0.47 3.64
C ALA A 22 -14.01 -1.98 3.42
N LEU A 23 -12.89 -2.71 3.50
CA LEU A 23 -12.85 -4.18 3.46
C LEU A 23 -13.70 -4.77 4.61
N VAL A 24 -13.47 -4.34 5.84
CA VAL A 24 -14.23 -4.83 7.01
C VAL A 24 -15.72 -4.56 6.86
N LEU A 25 -16.10 -3.35 6.44
CA LEU A 25 -17.51 -3.02 6.22
C LEU A 25 -18.14 -3.85 5.10
N GLY A 26 -17.39 -4.12 4.02
CA GLY A 26 -17.85 -5.01 2.96
C GLY A 26 -18.08 -6.43 3.45
N THR A 27 -17.21 -6.96 4.32
CA THR A 27 -17.40 -8.29 4.92
C THR A 27 -18.55 -8.37 5.92
N LEU A 28 -18.97 -7.22 6.48
CA LEU A 28 -20.09 -7.11 7.43
C LEU A 28 -21.40 -6.65 6.75
N ASP A 29 -21.47 -6.67 5.42
CA ASP A 29 -22.63 -6.24 4.61
C ASP A 29 -23.04 -4.76 4.77
N TYR A 30 -22.18 -3.91 5.33
CA TYR A 30 -22.37 -2.45 5.37
C TYR A 30 -21.93 -1.78 4.06
N GLN A 31 -22.55 -2.19 2.95
CA GLN A 31 -22.11 -1.86 1.59
C GLN A 31 -21.99 -0.35 1.31
N ALA A 32 -22.99 0.45 1.66
CA ALA A 32 -22.97 1.90 1.38
C ALA A 32 -21.81 2.62 2.09
N ALA A 33 -21.60 2.32 3.37
CA ALA A 33 -20.50 2.89 4.16
C ALA A 33 -19.14 2.36 3.66
N GLY A 34 -19.09 1.08 3.30
CA GLY A 34 -17.91 0.46 2.70
C GLY A 34 -17.49 1.13 1.39
N TRP A 35 -18.42 1.36 0.45
CA TRP A 35 -18.14 2.06 -0.80
C TRP A 35 -17.70 3.51 -0.59
N ALA A 36 -18.30 4.23 0.38
CA ALA A 36 -17.88 5.58 0.72
C ALA A 36 -16.42 5.62 1.21
N LEU A 37 -16.05 4.71 2.11
CA LEU A 37 -14.68 4.61 2.61
C LEU A 37 -13.70 4.10 1.54
N PHE A 38 -14.14 3.20 0.67
CA PHE A 38 -13.35 2.75 -0.48
C PHE A 38 -12.97 3.92 -1.38
N ALA A 39 -13.96 4.73 -1.78
CA ALA A 39 -13.74 5.92 -2.60
C ALA A 39 -12.82 6.94 -1.90
N ALA A 40 -13.04 7.20 -0.61
CA ALA A 40 -12.19 8.07 0.18
C ALA A 40 -10.74 7.56 0.27
N GLY A 41 -10.56 6.25 0.48
CA GLY A 41 -9.25 5.60 0.53
C GLY A 41 -8.51 5.67 -0.80
N VAL A 42 -9.18 5.38 -1.91
CA VAL A 42 -8.58 5.51 -3.26
C VAL A 42 -8.18 6.96 -3.55
N LEU A 43 -9.04 7.95 -3.25
CA LEU A 43 -8.72 9.36 -3.46
C LEU A 43 -7.54 9.82 -2.59
N ALA A 44 -7.52 9.41 -1.31
CA ALA A 44 -6.40 9.68 -0.42
C ALA A 44 -5.11 9.05 -0.94
N TRP A 45 -5.18 7.83 -1.45
CA TRP A 45 -4.02 7.15 -2.01
C TRP A 45 -3.45 7.89 -3.22
N VAL A 46 -4.30 8.22 -4.20
CA VAL A 46 -3.88 8.92 -5.42
C VAL A 46 -3.32 10.30 -5.12
N LYS A 47 -3.87 11.03 -4.15
CA LYS A 47 -3.45 12.41 -3.85
C LYS A 47 -2.26 12.51 -2.90
N LEU A 48 -2.16 11.64 -1.90
CA LEU A 48 -1.23 11.77 -0.77
C LEU A 48 -0.13 10.72 -0.81
N ASP A 49 -0.51 9.46 -0.95
CA ASP A 49 0.38 8.33 -0.65
C ASP A 49 1.19 7.88 -1.88
N SER A 50 0.62 8.00 -3.08
CA SER A 50 1.31 7.73 -4.35
C SER A 50 2.63 8.51 -4.50
N LYS A 51 2.65 9.77 -4.04
CA LYS A 51 3.84 10.63 -4.05
C LYS A 51 4.93 10.18 -3.07
N GLN A 52 4.56 9.40 -2.07
CA GLN A 52 5.47 8.93 -1.02
C GLN A 52 5.92 7.48 -1.23
N LEU A 53 5.41 6.81 -2.26
CA LEU A 53 5.73 5.42 -2.59
C LEU A 53 7.24 5.22 -2.84
N LEU A 54 7.90 6.20 -3.46
CA LEU A 54 9.36 6.16 -3.64
C LEU A 54 10.15 6.45 -2.36
N LYS A 55 9.52 7.02 -1.32
CA LYS A 55 10.17 7.42 -0.07
C LYS A 55 10.12 6.35 1.01
N SER A 56 9.12 5.47 1.01
CA SER A 56 8.96 4.43 2.04
C SER A 56 8.07 3.29 1.56
N ASP A 57 8.42 2.05 1.91
CA ASP A 57 7.69 0.85 1.48
C ASP A 57 6.26 0.79 2.04
N ARG A 58 6.00 1.46 3.17
CA ARG A 58 4.67 1.49 3.81
C ARG A 58 3.57 2.04 2.91
N TYR A 59 3.93 2.85 1.93
CA TYR A 59 2.99 3.44 0.97
C TYR A 59 2.66 2.52 -0.20
N GLY A 60 3.23 1.31 -0.26
CA GLY A 60 2.93 0.29 -1.25
C GLY A 60 1.80 -0.69 -0.86
N LEU A 61 1.28 -0.62 0.37
CA LEU A 61 0.10 -1.40 0.81
C LEU A 61 -1.23 -1.04 0.13
N PRO A 62 -1.55 0.23 -0.20
CA PRO A 62 -2.86 0.63 -0.70
C PRO A 62 -3.37 -0.13 -1.94
N PRO A 63 -2.58 -0.43 -2.99
CA PRO A 63 -3.08 -1.18 -4.14
C PRO A 63 -3.58 -2.59 -3.77
N ALA A 64 -2.87 -3.30 -2.89
CA ALA A 64 -3.30 -4.62 -2.42
C ALA A 64 -4.58 -4.53 -1.59
N LEU A 65 -4.67 -3.54 -0.70
CA LEU A 65 -5.89 -3.30 0.09
C LEU A 65 -7.08 -2.87 -0.78
N ALA A 66 -6.84 -2.10 -1.84
CA ALA A 66 -7.87 -1.71 -2.79
C ALA A 66 -8.42 -2.93 -3.55
N LEU A 67 -7.55 -3.85 -3.98
CA LEU A 67 -8.00 -5.11 -4.59
C LEU A 67 -8.91 -5.91 -3.64
N LEU A 68 -8.47 -6.11 -2.39
CA LEU A 68 -9.21 -6.89 -1.40
C LEU A 68 -10.54 -6.23 -1.03
N ALA A 69 -10.53 -4.92 -0.75
CA ALA A 69 -11.73 -4.17 -0.41
C ALA A 69 -12.74 -4.15 -1.56
N TYR A 70 -12.27 -3.98 -2.81
CA TYR A 70 -13.15 -4.05 -3.98
C TYR A 70 -13.81 -5.42 -4.11
N ALA A 71 -13.05 -6.52 -3.96
CA ALA A 71 -13.60 -7.87 -4.05
C ALA A 71 -14.66 -8.13 -2.96
N ALA A 72 -14.42 -7.67 -1.73
CA ALA A 72 -15.36 -7.81 -0.62
C ALA A 72 -16.64 -6.98 -0.81
N LEU A 73 -16.53 -5.75 -1.34
CA LEU A 73 -17.69 -4.87 -1.56
C LEU A 73 -18.49 -5.26 -2.81
N ALA A 74 -17.82 -5.63 -3.88
CA ALA A 74 -18.48 -5.97 -5.14
C ALA A 74 -19.04 -7.39 -5.14
N GLY A 75 -18.46 -8.31 -4.37
CA GLY A 75 -18.94 -9.69 -4.22
C GLY A 75 -19.10 -10.39 -5.57
N SER A 76 -20.25 -11.02 -5.80
CA SER A 76 -20.58 -11.69 -7.06
C SER A 76 -20.71 -10.74 -8.26
N ASN A 77 -20.86 -9.43 -8.01
CA ASN A 77 -20.98 -8.40 -9.04
C ASN A 77 -19.62 -7.75 -9.38
N ALA A 78 -18.50 -8.31 -8.89
CA ALA A 78 -17.17 -7.80 -9.16
C ALA A 78 -16.87 -7.79 -10.66
N ASN A 79 -16.56 -6.60 -11.19
CA ASN A 79 -16.18 -6.45 -12.59
C ASN A 79 -14.76 -7.01 -12.78
N ILE A 80 -14.63 -8.00 -13.67
CA ILE A 80 -13.37 -8.70 -13.95
C ILE A 80 -12.26 -7.72 -14.37
N ALA A 81 -12.58 -6.71 -15.19
CA ALA A 81 -11.58 -5.75 -15.64
C ALA A 81 -11.04 -4.89 -14.48
N VAL A 82 -11.90 -4.47 -13.55
CA VAL A 82 -11.50 -3.70 -12.37
C VAL A 82 -10.65 -4.56 -11.43
N THR A 83 -11.07 -5.79 -11.16
CA THR A 83 -10.31 -6.74 -10.34
C THR A 83 -8.93 -7.00 -10.94
N PHE A 84 -8.86 -7.25 -12.25
CA PHE A 84 -7.60 -7.51 -12.94
C PHE A 84 -6.67 -6.29 -12.93
N ALA A 85 -7.21 -5.09 -13.19
CA ALA A 85 -6.42 -3.86 -13.14
C ALA A 85 -5.82 -3.62 -11.75
N LEU A 86 -6.60 -3.83 -10.69
CA LEU A 86 -6.12 -3.71 -9.30
C LEU A 86 -5.08 -4.79 -8.96
N ALA A 87 -5.27 -6.02 -9.43
CA ALA A 87 -4.33 -7.11 -9.22
C ALA A 87 -2.99 -6.87 -9.92
N VAL A 88 -3.00 -6.42 -11.17
CA VAL A 88 -1.79 -6.04 -11.90
C VAL A 88 -1.07 -4.89 -11.18
N HIS A 89 -1.81 -3.87 -10.73
CA HIS A 89 -1.21 -2.74 -10.03
C HIS A 89 -0.57 -3.19 -8.69
N ALA A 90 -1.26 -4.02 -7.91
CA ALA A 90 -0.71 -4.59 -6.67
C ALA A 90 0.55 -5.43 -6.93
N LEU A 91 0.55 -6.25 -7.98
CA LEU A 91 1.72 -7.04 -8.37
C LEU A 91 2.90 -6.15 -8.77
N VAL A 92 2.67 -5.15 -9.61
CA VAL A 92 3.73 -4.21 -10.04
C VAL A 92 4.35 -3.51 -8.83
N VAL A 93 3.52 -2.99 -7.92
CA VAL A 93 4.02 -2.34 -6.71
C VAL A 93 4.78 -3.33 -5.83
N PHE A 94 4.25 -4.55 -5.63
CA PHE A 94 4.95 -5.59 -4.87
C PHE A 94 6.34 -5.91 -5.45
N LEU A 95 6.45 -6.05 -6.77
CA LEU A 95 7.73 -6.30 -7.44
C LEU A 95 8.73 -5.14 -7.28
N ILE A 96 8.25 -3.90 -7.32
CA ILE A 96 9.09 -2.71 -7.07
C ILE A 96 9.66 -2.73 -5.65
N LEU A 97 8.81 -2.99 -4.64
CA LEU A 97 9.23 -3.05 -3.24
C LEU A 97 10.20 -4.20 -3.01
N LEU A 98 9.90 -5.37 -3.56
CA LEU A 98 10.76 -6.55 -3.46
C LEU A 98 12.12 -6.30 -4.10
N SER A 99 12.15 -5.69 -5.29
CA SER A 99 13.41 -5.31 -5.95
C SER A 99 14.23 -4.35 -5.12
N ARG A 100 13.58 -3.41 -4.42
CA ARG A 100 14.26 -2.43 -3.57
C ARG A 100 14.85 -3.10 -2.33
N HIS A 101 14.07 -3.92 -1.64
CA HIS A 101 14.53 -4.66 -0.47
C HIS A 101 15.74 -5.56 -0.80
N LEU A 102 15.67 -6.30 -1.91
CA LEU A 102 16.79 -7.13 -2.37
C LEU A 102 18.04 -6.32 -2.77
N SER A 103 17.88 -5.06 -3.18
CA SER A 103 19.00 -4.19 -3.53
C SER A 103 19.69 -3.62 -2.29
N GLU A 104 18.92 -3.21 -1.28
CA GLU A 104 19.44 -2.72 -0.01
C GLU A 104 20.26 -3.78 0.72
N ASP A 105 19.77 -5.02 0.79
CA ASP A 105 20.50 -6.15 1.39
C ASP A 105 21.87 -6.38 0.75
N ARG A 106 21.96 -6.32 -0.60
CA ARG A 106 23.25 -6.45 -1.28
C ARG A 106 24.22 -5.36 -0.86
N THR A 107 23.77 -4.10 -0.78
CA THR A 107 24.66 -2.99 -0.38
C THR A 107 25.14 -3.09 1.06
N GLN A 108 24.32 -3.63 1.97
CA GLN A 108 24.74 -3.87 3.36
C GLN A 108 25.80 -4.97 3.47
N VAL A 109 25.64 -6.07 2.74
CA VAL A 109 26.63 -7.16 2.71
C VAL A 109 27.97 -6.68 2.14
N PHE A 110 27.97 -5.93 1.03
CA PHE A 110 29.21 -5.40 0.44
C PHE A 110 29.90 -4.35 1.33
N SER A 111 29.15 -3.50 2.04
CA SER A 111 29.73 -2.50 2.94
C SER A 111 30.33 -3.12 4.21
N GLN A 112 29.70 -4.16 4.78
CA GLN A 112 30.30 -4.92 5.88
C GLN A 112 31.58 -5.64 5.45
N GLN A 113 31.59 -6.26 4.27
CA GLN A 113 32.78 -6.97 3.77
C GLN A 113 33.95 -6.01 3.49
N LYS A 114 33.68 -4.80 2.99
CA LYS A 114 34.69 -3.75 2.82
C LYS A 114 35.23 -3.21 4.15
N GLY A 115 34.38 -3.08 5.17
CA GLY A 115 34.79 -2.65 6.51
C GLY A 115 35.66 -3.67 7.25
N ILE A 116 35.42 -4.97 7.04
CA ILE A 116 36.24 -6.04 7.61
C ILE A 116 37.61 -6.10 6.92
N SER A 117 37.65 -5.95 5.59
CA SER A 117 38.91 -5.99 4.83
C SER A 117 39.85 -4.81 5.08
N GLN A 118 39.37 -3.69 5.64
CA GLN A 118 40.22 -2.54 6.04
C GLN A 118 40.74 -2.66 7.47
N ARG A 119 40.29 -3.66 8.24
CA ARG A 119 40.65 -3.86 9.65
C ARG A 119 41.70 -4.96 9.86
N ILE A 120 42.09 -5.64 8.79
CA ILE A 120 43.14 -6.67 8.72
C ILE A 120 44.33 -6.05 8.01
#